data_AF-A0A4R7FJM6-F1
#
_entry.id   AF-A0A4R7FJM6-F1
#
_cell.length_a   1.000
_cell.length_b   1.000
_cell.length_c   1.000
_cell.angle_alpha   90.00
_cell.angle_beta   90.00
_cell.angle_gamma   90.00
#
_symmetry.space_group_name_H-M   'P 1'
#
loop_
_entity.id
_entity.type
_entity.pdbx_description
1 polymer ?
#
loop_
_entity_poly.entity_id
_entity_poly.type
_entity_poly.pdbx_seq_one_letter_code
_entity_poly.pdbx_strand_id
1 'polypeptide(L)' 'MTDIDSINLDKLRNIVQKFTHRDFTAAQIADDYWDGAAEQIGASGAQFEAVLQRNAALLGIQTVGSHQPARWHVAA' A
#
# COMPACT_ATOMS: atom_id res chain seq x y z
N MET A 1 -3.57 0.82 20.08
CA MET A 1 -4.29 0.03 19.06
C MET A 1 -4.48 0.96 17.86
N THR A 2 -3.67 0.85 16.82
CA THR A 2 -3.89 1.60 15.59
C THR A 2 -5.11 0.98 14.89
N ASP A 3 -6.19 1.75 14.84
CA ASP A 3 -7.47 1.34 14.29
C ASP A 3 -7.34 1.21 12.77
N ILE A 4 -7.14 -0.02 12.30
CA ILE A 4 -7.04 -0.39 10.87
C ILE A 4 -8.36 -0.09 10.14
N ASP A 5 -9.47 -0.04 10.89
CA ASP A 5 -10.79 0.38 10.40
C ASP A 5 -10.80 1.82 9.87
N SER A 6 -9.84 2.65 10.27
CA SER A 6 -9.69 4.03 9.79
C SER A 6 -8.65 4.23 8.68
N ILE A 7 -8.16 3.17 8.02
CA ILE A 7 -7.34 3.37 6.81
C ILE A 7 -8.21 3.99 5.72
N ASN A 8 -7.86 5.22 5.33
CA ASN A 8 -8.56 5.94 4.30
C ASN A 8 -8.22 5.34 2.92
N LEU A 9 -9.13 4.53 2.39
CA LEU A 9 -8.98 3.85 1.11
C LEU A 9 -8.89 4.83 -0.07
N ASP A 10 -9.54 5.99 -0.01
CA ASP A 10 -9.43 7.02 -1.06
C ASP A 10 -8.04 7.67 -1.07
N LYS A 11 -7.48 7.97 0.11
CA LYS A 11 -6.08 8.42 0.23
C LYS A 11 -5.13 7.34 -0.30
N LEU A 12 -5.35 6.08 0.07
CA LEU A 12 -4.56 4.96 -0.40
C LEU A 12 -4.62 4.83 -1.93
N ARG A 13 -5.82 4.91 -2.52
CA ARG A 13 -6.01 4.90 -3.97
C ARG A 13 -5.25 6.04 -4.65
N ASN A 14 -5.35 7.26 -4.13
CA ASN A 14 -4.63 8.40 -4.69
C ASN A 14 -3.11 8.19 -4.67
N ILE A 15 -2.56 7.64 -3.58
CA ILE A 15 -1.14 7.31 -3.47
C ILE A 15 -0.78 6.23 -4.50
N VAL A 16 -1.52 5.12 -4.54
CA VAL A 16 -1.31 4.01 -5.49
C VAL A 16 -1.33 4.51 -6.93
N GLN A 17 -2.26 5.40 -7.30
CA GLN A 17 -2.34 5.96 -8.65
C GLN A 17 -1.12 6.82 -9.03
N LYS A 18 -0.36 7.36 -8.07
CA LYS A 18 0.93 8.01 -8.40
C LYS A 18 1.92 7.03 -9.03
N PHE A 19 1.76 5.74 -8.74
CA PHE A 19 2.61 4.66 -9.24
C PHE A 19 2.03 4.00 -10.51
N THR A 20 1.07 4.61 -11.21
CA THR A 20 0.46 4.00 -12.42
C THR A 20 1.46 3.56 -13.50
N HIS A 21 2.66 4.14 -13.52
CA HIS A 21 3.71 3.77 -14.48
C HIS A 21 4.96 3.15 -13.84
N ARG A 22 4.89 2.74 -12.56
CA ARG A 22 6.03 2.23 -11.80
C ARG A 22 5.61 1.14 -10.84
N ASP A 23 6.49 0.19 -10.59
CA ASP A 23 6.26 -0.75 -9.50
C ASP A 23 6.49 -0.08 -8.16
N PHE A 24 5.73 -0.51 -7.16
CA PHE A 24 5.84 -0.03 -5.79
C PHE A 24 5.76 -1.18 -4.79
N THR A 25 6.10 -0.89 -3.54
CA THR A 25 6.04 -1.82 -2.42
C THR A 25 5.12 -1.29 -1.33
N ALA A 26 4.62 -2.18 -0.47
CA ALA A 26 3.81 -1.76 0.68
C ALA A 26 4.53 -0.75 1.58
N ALA A 27 5.86 -0.85 1.71
CA ALA A 27 6.68 0.09 2.46
C ALA A 27 6.70 1.50 1.85
N GLN A 28 6.78 1.61 0.51
CA GLN A 28 6.71 2.91 -0.17
C GLN A 28 5.33 3.55 -0.04
N ILE A 29 4.27 2.74 -0.12
CA ILE A 29 2.90 3.23 0.05
C ILE A 29 2.65 3.65 1.51
N ALA A 30 3.16 2.89 2.47
CA ALA A 30 3.13 3.25 3.89
C ALA A 30 3.86 4.58 4.15
N ASP A 31 5.06 4.73 3.57
CA ASP A 31 5.85 5.96 3.68
C ASP A 31 5.09 7.19 3.18
N ASP A 32 4.50 7.10 1.97
CA ASP A 32 3.69 8.18 1.37
C ASP A 32 2.38 8.41 2.15
N TYR A 33 1.82 7.37 2.78
CA TYR A 33 0.59 7.48 3.55
C TYR A 33 0.80 8.17 4.90
N TRP A 34 1.93 7.91 5.55
CA TRP A 34 2.29 8.50 6.85
C TRP A 34 3.25 9.69 6.75
N ASP A 35 3.53 10.17 5.54
CA ASP A 35 4.43 11.31 5.30
C ASP A 35 5.83 11.09 5.94
N GLY A 36 6.35 9.86 5.85
CA GLY A 36 7.67 9.49 6.38
C GLY A 36 7.74 9.14 7.86
N ALA A 37 6.60 8.93 8.55
CA ALA A 37 6.63 8.54 9.96
C ALA A 37 7.06 7.07 10.16
N ALA A 38 8.37 6.86 10.28
CA ALA A 38 9.02 5.55 10.37
C ALA A 38 8.46 4.63 11.47
N GLU A 39 8.08 5.18 12.63
CA GLU A 39 7.48 4.41 13.73
C GLU A 39 6.15 3.77 13.33
N GLN A 40 5.34 4.48 12.54
CA GLN A 40 4.02 4.02 12.08
C GLN A 40 4.17 3.04 10.91
N ILE A 41 5.13 3.29 10.02
CA ILE A 41 5.49 2.39 8.92
C ILE A 41 5.97 1.04 9.46
N GLY A 42 6.81 1.02 10.49
CA GLY A 42 7.29 -0.22 11.12
C GLY A 42 6.18 -0.99 11.85
N ALA A 43 5.29 -0.29 12.55
CA ALA A 43 4.20 -0.91 13.29
C ALA A 43 3.05 -1.42 12.40
N SER A 44 2.81 -0.77 11.26
CA SER A 44 1.64 -1.02 10.42
C SER A 44 1.98 -1.45 8.97
N GLY A 45 3.25 -1.68 8.64
CA GLY A 45 3.66 -2.13 7.30
C GLY A 45 3.02 -3.45 6.85
N ALA A 46 2.96 -4.45 7.74
CA ALA A 46 2.27 -5.72 7.46
C ALA A 46 0.75 -5.53 7.27
N GLN A 47 0.17 -4.54 7.95
CA GLN A 47 -1.25 -4.22 7.83
C GLN A 47 -1.53 -3.54 6.48
N PHE A 48 -0.63 -2.66 6.03
CA PHE A 48 -0.71 -2.06 4.69
C PHE A 48 -0.65 -3.11 3.58
N GLU A 49 0.24 -4.10 3.72
CA GLU A 49 0.31 -5.20 2.76
C GLU A 49 -1.01 -5.99 2.72
N ALA A 50 -1.59 -6.30 3.89
CA ALA A 50 -2.90 -6.95 3.96
C ALA A 50 -4.04 -6.11 3.35
N VAL A 51 -4.05 -4.79 3.55
CA VAL A 51 -5.05 -3.88 2.95
C VAL A 51 -4.87 -3.77 1.45
N LEU A 52 -3.64 -3.62 0.95
CA LEU A 52 -3.35 -3.61 -0.48
C LEU A 52 -3.78 -4.91 -1.13
N GLN A 53 -3.48 -6.05 -0.52
CA GLN A 53 -3.86 -7.37 -1.02
C GLN A 53 -5.38 -7.57 -1.01
N ARG A 54 -6.05 -7.21 0.08
CA ARG A 54 -7.51 -7.35 0.21
C ARG A 54 -8.26 -6.45 -0.77
N ASN A 55 -7.75 -5.25 -1.03
CA ASN A 55 -8.38 -4.25 -1.88
C ASN A 55 -7.74 -4.17 -3.27
N ALA A 56 -6.91 -5.14 -3.67
CA ALA A 56 -6.16 -5.08 -4.92
C ALA A 56 -7.06 -4.85 -6.14
N ALA A 57 -8.19 -5.55 -6.19
CA ALA A 57 -9.20 -5.38 -7.24
C ALA A 57 -9.87 -3.99 -7.23
N LEU A 58 -10.06 -3.38 -6.06
CA LEU A 58 -10.68 -2.05 -5.90
C LEU A 58 -9.71 -0.90 -6.16
N LEU A 59 -8.43 -1.16 -5.94
CA LEU A 59 -7.32 -0.24 -6.20
C LEU A 59 -6.80 -0.38 -7.63
N GLY A 60 -7.23 -1.42 -8.36
CA GLY A 60 -6.74 -1.73 -9.70
C GLY A 60 -5.26 -2.07 -9.69
N ILE A 61 -4.80 -2.86 -8.71
CA ILE A 61 -3.39 -3.25 -8.59
C ILE A 61 -3.21 -4.75 -8.70
N GLN A 62 -2.04 -5.16 -9.16
CA GLN A 62 -1.63 -6.54 -9.30
C GLN A 62 -0.28 -6.77 -8.62
N THR A 63 -0.13 -7.90 -7.95
CA THR A 63 1.14 -8.35 -7.39
C THR A 63 2.04 -8.83 -8.51
N VAL A 64 3.23 -8.21 -8.66
CA VAL A 64 4.22 -8.60 -9.66
C VAL A 64 5.27 -9.59 -9.12
N GLY A 65 5.20 -9.92 -7.83
CA GLY A 65 6.06 -10.93 -7.22
C GLY A 65 5.47 -11.47 -5.91
N SER A 66 5.79 -12.73 -5.61
CA SER A 66 5.31 -13.48 -4.42
C SER A 66 6.28 -13.48 -3.23
N HIS A 67 7.41 -12.75 -3.32
CA HIS A 67 8.40 -12.63 -2.26
C HIS A 67 8.24 -11.33 -1.48
N GLN A 68 8.39 -11.39 -0.15
CA GLN A 68 8.36 -10.21 0.71
C GLN A 68 9.67 -9.39 0.59
N PRO A 69 9.58 -8.04 0.46
CA PRO A 69 8.34 -7.27 0.32
C PRO A 69 7.70 -7.45 -1.07
N ALA A 70 6.39 -7.73 -1.10
CA ALA A 70 5.67 -7.94 -2.35
C ALA A 70 5.71 -6.64 -3.17
N ARG A 71 6.06 -6.78 -4.45
CA ARG A 71 5.99 -5.68 -5.43
C ARG A 71 4.62 -5.68 -6.09
N TRP A 72 4.09 -4.48 -6.28
CA TRP A 72 2.78 -4.22 -6.84
C TRP A 72 2.92 -3.28 -8.04
N HIS A 73 1.98 -3.39 -8.97
CA HIS A 73 1.86 -2.52 -10.14
C HIS A 73 0.39 -2.15 -10.33
N VAL A 74 0.11 -0.96 -10.86
CA VAL A 74 -1.25 -0.57 -11.21
C VAL A 74 -1.64 -1.24 -12.52
N ALA A 75 -2.71 -2.04 -12.50
CA ALA A 75 -3.28 -2.62 -13.70
C ALA A 75 -3.75 -1.50 -14.62
N ALA A 76 -3.21 -1.49 -15.85
CA ALA A 76 -3.59 -0.58 -16.91
C ALA A 76 -4.98 -0.89 -17.48
#